data_AF-A0AB73N949-F1
#
_entry.id   AF-A0AB73N949-F1
#
_cell.length_a   1.000
_cell.length_b   1.000
_cell.length_c   1.000
_cell.angle_alpha   90.00
_cell.angle_beta   90.00
_cell.angle_gamma   90.00
#
_symmetry.space_group_name_H-M   'P 1'
#
loop_
_entity.id
_entity.type
_entity.pdbx_description
1 polymer ?
#
loop_
_entity_poly.entity_id
_entity_poly.type
_entity_poly.pdbx_seq_one_letter_code
_entity_poly.pdbx_strand_id
1 'polypeptide(L)'
;MISGNRKECLTGIGKPVTFQEKENFRISKLSGSLNGLKSNQIQRLKKISEKRIREDVIISQDFARTLCELSLETRKQIGILIDRSGYVTHVLVGSDNSIEIPFLDRLRTSEARLRGLRLVHTHLKGESLNQEDLTDLALLRLDYMTAVVMDSSGNPNGYYSAHLNPESEEGLWNVLPKKYPGQLTEGILEEILEIESRLSRSKKNLKDAQKENRAFLVGVYPERNTGRHPSLSMEELKELCRTAEVHVVDTFIQRKNRLDLSTVLGKGKLEEIILKAIQKHVELLVFDLELTPSQAKKISDIADIKVIDRTQLILDIFARNAKSRDGKLQVELAQLKYLKGRLTELDDNMSRLTGGIGGRGPGETKLEIGKRRVEERITRLEVELKSLKKRREINRRRRKKNELPAVGIVGYTNAGKSTFLNALTNSEVLSENKLFATLDPTTRRIRFPEEREIVISDTVGFIHDLPPELSNAFKATLEELRDSDLLVHVVDVSNPDYKLQMEAVEKILEELELSHIPMIQVFNKIDSLEKFKTWETESDSKGDKKFSRSSVYHGPGLEAIGDLKEELGIDVHSDTVLVSAYQGWGLKTFLDLLEERIYNLSRSNYSIVEKL
;
A
#
# COMPACT_ATOMS: atom_id res chain seq x y z
N MET A 1 25.43 -41.08 -16.00
CA MET A 1 26.74 -40.60 -16.47
C MET A 1 26.50 -39.26 -17.16
N ILE A 2 26.97 -38.07 -16.79
CA ILE A 2 28.02 -37.58 -15.89
C ILE A 2 27.57 -36.17 -15.48
N SER A 3 27.40 -35.98 -14.17
CA SER A 3 27.70 -34.80 -13.33
C SER A 3 28.35 -33.54 -13.97
N GLY A 4 27.84 -32.36 -13.59
CA GLY A 4 28.42 -31.01 -13.80
C GLY A 4 27.47 -30.13 -14.63
N ASN A 5 27.00 -28.94 -14.25
CA ASN A 5 27.36 -27.96 -13.25
C ASN A 5 26.06 -27.26 -12.79
N ARG A 6 25.73 -27.35 -11.49
CA ARG A 6 24.85 -26.40 -10.79
C ARG A 6 25.68 -25.78 -9.68
N LYS A 7 26.33 -24.66 -9.96
CA LYS A 7 26.88 -23.70 -9.00
C LYS A 7 27.43 -22.52 -9.79
N GLU A 8 26.68 -21.43 -9.84
CA GLU A 8 27.20 -20.06 -9.85
C GLU A 8 26.02 -19.08 -9.73
N CYS A 9 26.27 -17.95 -9.08
CA CYS A 9 25.34 -16.89 -8.66
C CYS A 9 24.55 -17.16 -7.38
N LEU A 10 25.22 -17.04 -6.22
CA LEU A 10 24.76 -16.31 -5.02
C LEU A 10 25.82 -16.42 -3.91
N THR A 11 26.95 -15.73 -4.06
CA THR A 11 27.87 -15.44 -2.93
C THR A 11 28.38 -14.01 -3.05
N GLY A 12 27.51 -13.05 -2.78
CA GLY A 12 27.90 -11.72 -2.34
C GLY A 12 28.14 -11.74 -0.83
N ILE A 13 29.09 -12.58 -0.38
CA ILE A 13 29.56 -12.54 1.00
C ILE A 13 30.34 -11.23 1.12
N GLY A 14 29.77 -10.28 1.86
CA GLY A 14 30.45 -9.04 2.22
C GLY A 14 31.82 -9.39 2.78
N LYS A 15 32.87 -8.78 2.22
CA LYS A 15 34.22 -8.88 2.78
C LYS A 15 34.14 -8.52 4.27
N PRO A 16 34.77 -9.29 5.17
CA PRO A 16 34.88 -8.88 6.56
C PRO A 16 35.67 -7.59 6.59
N VAL A 17 35.06 -6.54 7.15
CA VAL A 17 35.74 -5.28 7.48
C VAL A 17 36.92 -5.65 8.37
N THR A 18 38.14 -5.34 7.91
CA THR A 18 39.39 -5.60 8.63
C THR A 18 39.37 -4.89 9.97
N PHE A 19 39.93 -5.55 11.00
CA PHE A 19 39.95 -5.10 12.40
C PHE A 19 40.56 -3.68 12.60
N GLN A 20 41.26 -3.14 11.60
CA GLN A 20 41.91 -1.82 11.62
C GLN A 20 41.01 -0.65 11.18
N GLU A 21 39.83 -0.88 10.60
CA GLU A 21 38.90 0.22 10.22
C GLU A 21 37.92 0.62 11.36
N LYS A 22 37.92 -0.11 12.49
CA LYS A 22 37.02 0.17 13.63
C LYS A 22 37.47 1.31 14.54
N GLU A 23 38.71 1.78 14.46
CA GLU A 23 39.24 2.78 15.40
C GLU A 23 39.05 4.25 14.97
N ASN A 24 38.65 4.52 13.72
CA ASN A 24 38.63 5.90 13.18
C ASN A 24 37.26 6.61 13.13
N PHE A 25 36.21 6.12 13.80
CA PHE A 25 34.88 6.73 13.74
C PHE A 25 34.10 6.69 15.06
N ARG A 26 34.54 7.43 16.09
CA ARG A 26 33.67 7.74 17.24
C ARG A 26 33.89 9.17 17.76
N ILE A 27 33.73 10.15 16.88
CA ILE A 27 33.60 11.55 17.31
C ILE A 27 32.17 11.72 17.83
N SER A 28 32.04 11.92 19.13
CA SER A 28 30.77 12.27 19.76
C SER A 28 30.25 13.61 19.25
N LYS A 29 28.99 13.66 18.81
CA LYS A 29 28.39 14.87 18.21
C LYS A 29 27.68 15.70 19.28
N LEU A 30 27.99 16.99 19.35
CA LEU A 30 27.26 17.98 20.15
C LEU A 30 26.17 18.60 19.27
N SER A 31 24.91 18.54 19.71
CA SER A 31 23.75 19.00 18.92
C SER A 31 22.69 19.70 19.80
N GLY A 32 21.84 20.51 19.17
CA GLY A 32 20.74 21.22 19.82
C GLY A 32 20.96 22.74 19.95
N SER A 33 20.30 23.36 20.92
CA SER A 33 20.27 24.81 21.13
C SER A 33 21.56 25.36 21.75
N LEU A 34 22.64 25.44 20.97
CA LEU A 34 23.96 25.93 21.42
C LEU A 34 24.04 27.46 21.56
N ASN A 35 23.04 28.19 21.07
CA ASN A 35 22.99 29.65 21.15
C ASN A 35 22.93 30.12 22.61
N GLY A 36 23.79 31.08 22.96
CA GLY A 36 23.85 31.67 24.31
C GLY A 36 24.75 30.93 25.32
N LEU A 37 25.43 29.85 24.91
CA LEU A 37 26.38 29.14 25.78
C LEU A 37 27.75 29.82 25.79
N LYS A 38 28.37 29.91 26.98
CA LYS A 38 29.75 30.40 27.13
C LYS A 38 30.75 29.37 26.61
N SER A 39 31.91 29.81 26.11
CA SER A 39 32.97 28.92 25.59
C SER A 39 33.40 27.84 26.58
N ASN A 40 33.47 28.16 27.88
CA ASN A 40 33.77 27.20 28.94
C ASN A 40 32.68 26.11 29.07
N GLN A 41 31.40 26.47 28.95
CA GLN A 41 30.29 25.51 29.00
C GLN A 41 30.34 24.55 27.81
N ILE A 42 30.64 25.06 26.60
CA ILE A 42 30.80 24.23 25.41
C ILE A 42 31.99 23.26 25.57
N GLN A 43 33.11 23.71 26.13
CA GLN A 43 34.25 22.83 26.40
C GLN A 43 33.93 21.75 27.43
N ARG A 44 33.17 22.06 28.49
CA ARG A 44 32.71 21.06 29.47
C ARG A 44 31.76 20.03 28.84
N LEU A 45 30.84 20.45 27.98
CA LEU A 45 29.96 19.55 27.23
C LEU A 45 30.74 18.60 26.31
N LYS A 46 31.79 19.10 25.63
CA LYS A 46 32.71 18.26 24.85
C LYS A 46 33.51 17.29 25.72
N LYS A 47 33.93 17.69 26.92
CA LYS A 47 34.60 16.76 27.84
C LYS A 47 33.71 15.62 28.33
N ILE A 48 32.40 15.83 28.45
CA ILE A 48 31.45 14.77 28.81
C ILE A 48 31.45 13.68 27.75
N SER A 49 31.59 14.08 26.49
CA SER A 49 31.43 13.19 25.36
C SER A 49 32.66 12.28 25.13
N GLU A 50 33.80 12.62 25.73
CA GLU A 50 35.04 11.82 25.76
C GLU A 50 35.05 10.77 26.87
N LYS A 51 34.15 10.88 27.85
CA LYS A 51 34.13 9.98 29.01
C LYS A 51 33.31 8.71 28.72
N ARG A 52 33.72 7.60 29.32
CA ARG A 52 33.01 6.31 29.28
C ARG A 52 32.26 6.08 30.59
N ILE A 53 31.02 5.63 30.46
CA ILE A 53 30.17 5.21 31.57
C ILE A 53 30.25 3.69 31.69
N ARG A 54 30.09 3.15 32.89
CA ARG A 54 29.98 1.70 33.10
C ARG A 54 28.79 1.13 32.30
N GLU A 55 28.97 -0.05 31.74
CA GLU A 55 28.01 -0.66 30.82
C GLU A 55 26.74 -1.14 31.55
N ASP A 56 26.91 -1.59 32.79
CA ASP A 56 25.92 -2.24 33.64
C ASP A 56 24.97 -1.28 34.39
N VAL A 57 25.24 0.02 34.36
CA VAL A 57 24.43 1.06 35.03
C VAL A 57 23.78 2.00 34.03
N ILE A 58 22.63 2.59 34.37
CA ILE A 58 21.99 3.63 33.53
C ILE A 58 22.92 4.84 33.35
N ILE A 59 23.38 5.40 34.48
CA ILE A 59 24.32 6.51 34.56
C ILE A 59 25.05 6.46 35.90
N SER A 60 26.34 6.81 35.94
CA SER A 60 27.08 6.95 37.20
C SER A 60 26.72 8.25 37.92
N GLN A 61 26.77 8.27 39.25
CA GLN A 61 26.45 9.46 40.06
C GLN A 61 27.26 10.70 39.66
N ASP A 62 28.57 10.55 39.41
CA ASP A 62 29.44 11.67 39.01
C ASP A 62 29.01 12.31 37.68
N PHE A 63 28.58 11.48 36.72
CA PHE A 63 28.06 11.97 35.45
C PHE A 63 26.72 12.67 35.60
N ALA A 64 25.80 12.07 36.37
CA ALA A 64 24.50 12.69 36.63
C ALA A 64 24.67 14.07 37.28
N ARG A 65 25.56 14.18 38.27
CA ARG A 65 25.91 15.46 38.89
C ARG A 65 26.47 16.46 37.89
N THR A 66 27.41 16.04 37.04
CA THR A 66 27.99 16.92 36.00
C THR A 66 26.92 17.43 35.04
N LEU A 67 25.95 16.59 34.64
CA LEU A 67 24.83 16.99 33.78
C LEU A 67 23.92 18.00 34.49
N CYS A 68 23.56 17.75 35.75
CA CYS A 68 22.69 18.65 36.52
C CYS A 68 23.35 20.01 36.75
N GLU A 69 24.64 20.06 37.10
CA GLU A 69 25.40 21.30 37.26
C GLU A 69 25.40 22.13 35.97
N LEU A 70 25.70 21.50 34.83
CA LEU A 70 25.68 22.19 33.54
C LEU A 70 24.26 22.63 33.15
N SER A 71 23.24 21.84 33.45
CA SER A 71 21.86 22.18 33.13
C SER A 71 21.39 23.38 33.93
N LEU A 72 21.73 23.46 35.23
CA LEU A 72 21.46 24.61 36.08
C LEU A 72 22.20 25.87 35.60
N GLU A 73 23.49 25.75 35.28
CA GLU A 73 24.32 26.86 34.78
C GLU A 73 23.81 27.42 33.45
N THR A 74 23.31 26.54 32.57
CA THR A 74 22.84 26.92 31.23
C THR A 74 21.35 27.26 31.20
N ARG A 75 20.61 26.89 32.25
CA ARG A 75 19.13 26.91 32.30
C ARG A 75 18.48 26.18 31.11
N LYS A 76 19.13 25.11 30.65
CA LYS A 76 18.68 24.26 29.54
C LYS A 76 18.74 22.81 29.96
N GLN A 77 17.85 21.99 29.42
CA GLN A 77 17.94 20.54 29.57
C GLN A 77 19.16 20.04 28.81
N ILE A 78 19.91 19.11 29.42
CA ILE A 78 21.07 18.47 28.81
C ILE A 78 20.81 16.98 28.77
N GLY A 79 20.96 16.39 27.59
CA GLY A 79 20.81 14.97 27.33
C GLY A 79 22.10 14.34 26.83
N ILE A 80 22.25 13.04 27.06
CA ILE A 80 23.32 12.23 26.49
C ILE A 80 22.77 10.91 25.96
N LEU A 81 23.20 10.54 24.76
CA LEU A 81 22.94 9.21 24.19
C LEU A 81 24.14 8.32 24.42
N ILE A 82 23.93 7.20 25.10
CA ILE A 82 24.97 6.27 25.51
C ILE A 82 24.76 4.94 24.78
N ASP A 83 25.81 4.38 24.18
CA ASP A 83 25.76 3.04 23.59
C ASP A 83 25.92 1.91 24.62
N ARG A 84 25.67 0.65 24.22
CA ARG A 84 25.82 -0.52 25.10
C ARG A 84 27.25 -0.73 25.64
N SER A 85 28.27 -0.18 24.97
CA SER A 85 29.66 -0.19 25.45
C SER A 85 29.98 0.96 26.43
N GLY A 86 28.98 1.79 26.75
CA GLY A 86 29.10 2.88 27.71
C GLY A 86 29.67 4.18 27.14
N TYR A 87 29.87 4.28 25.82
CA TYR A 87 30.37 5.50 25.19
C TYR A 87 29.24 6.49 24.93
N VAL A 88 29.52 7.77 25.19
CA VAL A 88 28.60 8.86 24.85
C VAL A 88 28.70 9.15 23.34
N THR A 89 27.65 8.80 22.61
CA THR A 89 27.58 9.00 21.15
C THR A 89 27.18 10.43 20.80
N HIS A 90 26.27 11.02 21.59
CA HIS A 90 25.77 12.38 21.37
C HIS A 90 25.57 13.09 22.70
N VAL A 91 25.81 14.40 22.69
CA VAL A 91 25.44 15.33 23.76
C VAL A 91 24.41 16.29 23.19
N LEU A 92 23.26 16.34 23.84
CA LEU A 92 22.07 17.07 23.41
C LEU A 92 21.86 18.27 24.33
N VAL A 93 21.66 19.45 23.75
CA VAL A 93 21.29 20.66 24.50
C VAL A 93 19.90 21.10 24.06
N GLY A 94 18.94 20.99 24.97
CA GLY A 94 17.54 21.32 24.74
C GLY A 94 17.18 22.77 25.04
N SER A 95 15.88 22.98 25.16
CA SER A 95 15.26 24.17 25.75
C SER A 95 15.16 24.03 27.27
N ASP A 96 14.35 24.85 27.94
CA ASP A 96 14.03 24.70 29.36
C ASP A 96 13.08 23.51 29.63
N ASN A 97 12.30 23.07 28.63
CA ASN A 97 11.24 22.06 28.81
C ASN A 97 11.29 20.89 27.81
N SER A 98 12.20 20.90 26.83
CA SER A 98 12.27 19.85 25.81
C SER A 98 13.70 19.61 25.32
N ILE A 99 13.97 18.40 24.84
CA ILE A 99 15.20 18.05 24.14
C ILE A 99 14.86 17.58 22.73
N GLU A 100 15.52 18.15 21.73
CA GLU A 100 15.45 17.65 20.37
C GLU A 100 16.50 16.58 20.15
N ILE A 101 16.04 15.35 19.87
CA ILE A 101 16.92 14.24 19.53
C ILE A 101 17.24 14.30 18.03
N PRO A 102 18.53 14.32 17.63
CA PRO A 102 18.90 14.39 16.23
C PRO A 102 18.49 13.11 15.50
N PHE A 103 18.42 13.19 14.17
CA PHE A 103 18.30 11.98 13.36
C PHE A 103 19.51 11.08 13.61
N LEU A 104 19.26 9.91 14.17
CA LEU A 104 20.29 8.91 14.47
C LEU A 104 20.47 8.01 13.24
N ASP A 105 21.71 7.77 12.82
CA ASP A 105 22.01 6.94 11.65
C ASP A 105 21.47 5.50 11.78
N ARG A 106 21.13 4.90 10.64
CA ARG A 106 20.62 3.52 10.55
C ARG A 106 21.70 2.51 10.92
N LEU A 107 21.67 1.99 12.13
CA LEU A 107 22.14 0.62 12.36
C LEU A 107 21.01 -0.28 11.88
N ARG A 108 21.26 -1.14 10.88
CA ARG A 108 20.33 -2.21 10.48
C ARG A 108 20.11 -3.15 11.66
N THR A 109 19.27 -2.71 12.57
CA THR A 109 18.84 -3.44 13.72
C THR A 109 17.74 -4.33 13.18
N SER A 110 17.90 -5.65 13.29
CA SER A 110 16.79 -6.56 13.00
C SER A 110 15.56 -6.07 13.76
N GLU A 111 14.38 -6.08 13.15
CA GLU A 111 13.13 -5.51 13.72
C GLU A 111 12.76 -5.99 15.14
N ALA A 112 13.41 -7.05 15.63
CA ALA A 112 13.26 -7.60 16.98
C ALA A 112 14.29 -7.08 18.01
N ARG A 113 15.18 -6.17 17.64
CA ARG A 113 16.23 -5.63 18.52
C ARG A 113 16.00 -4.15 18.79
N LEU A 114 16.40 -3.74 19.98
CA LEU A 114 16.42 -2.33 20.39
C LEU A 114 17.65 -1.66 19.76
N ARG A 115 17.64 -0.32 19.70
CA ARG A 115 18.65 0.45 18.98
C ARG A 115 20.06 0.31 19.57
N GLY A 116 20.20 -0.17 20.80
CA GLY A 116 21.47 -0.24 21.48
C GLY A 116 21.92 1.10 22.06
N LEU A 117 20.98 2.03 22.21
CA LEU A 117 21.20 3.37 22.73
C LEU A 117 20.24 3.64 23.88
N ARG A 118 20.75 4.20 24.97
CA ARG A 118 19.95 4.75 26.06
C ARG A 118 20.11 6.26 26.13
N LEU A 119 19.03 6.97 26.41
CA LEU A 119 19.02 8.42 26.58
C LEU A 119 18.87 8.77 28.06
N VAL A 120 19.79 9.60 28.55
CA VAL A 120 19.70 10.18 29.89
C VAL A 120 19.69 11.70 29.75
N HIS A 121 18.69 12.36 30.32
CA HIS A 121 18.54 13.82 30.25
C HIS A 121 18.09 14.44 31.57
N THR A 122 18.27 15.75 31.72
CA THR A 122 17.92 16.49 32.94
C THR A 122 16.56 17.18 32.85
N HIS A 123 15.75 17.08 33.89
CA HIS A 123 14.51 17.85 34.06
C HIS A 123 14.69 18.96 35.10
N LEU A 124 14.52 20.22 34.66
CA LEU A 124 14.73 21.41 35.50
C LEU A 124 13.61 21.63 36.54
N LYS A 125 12.39 21.17 36.25
CA LYS A 125 11.18 21.40 37.09
C LYS A 125 10.84 20.23 38.02
N GLY A 126 11.67 19.19 38.04
CA GLY A 126 11.45 18.01 38.87
C GLY A 126 10.25 17.13 38.48
N GLU A 127 9.79 17.28 37.25
CA GLU A 127 8.72 16.48 36.66
C GLU A 127 9.19 15.05 36.29
N SER A 128 8.25 14.12 36.25
CA SER A 128 8.47 12.77 35.71
C SER A 128 8.70 12.81 34.20
N LEU A 129 8.97 11.66 33.58
CA LEU A 129 8.95 11.52 32.12
C LEU A 129 7.58 11.98 31.59
N ASN A 130 7.61 12.84 30.57
CA ASN A 130 6.42 13.37 29.93
C ASN A 130 6.03 12.50 28.71
N GLN A 131 4.91 12.84 28.05
CA GLN A 131 4.44 12.07 26.90
C GLN A 131 5.39 12.17 25.68
N GLU A 132 6.12 13.28 25.52
CA GLU A 132 7.12 13.44 24.45
C GLU A 132 8.27 12.45 24.65
N ASP A 133 8.80 12.34 25.88
CA ASP A 133 9.88 11.42 26.22
C ASP A 133 9.50 9.95 25.95
N LEU A 134 8.27 9.58 26.31
CA LEU A 134 7.76 8.22 26.13
C LEU A 134 7.50 7.90 24.65
N THR A 135 7.06 8.91 23.89
CA THR A 135 6.90 8.80 22.44
C THR A 135 8.26 8.63 21.77
N ASP A 136 9.27 9.41 22.15
CA ASP A 136 10.63 9.29 21.64
C ASP A 136 11.28 7.94 21.98
N LEU A 137 11.06 7.43 23.19
CA LEU A 137 11.47 6.07 23.60
C LEU A 137 10.95 5.01 22.62
N ALA A 138 9.66 5.09 22.26
CA ALA A 138 9.02 4.17 21.32
C ALA A 138 9.49 4.35 19.87
N LEU A 139 9.45 5.57 19.34
CA LEU A 139 9.79 5.86 17.94
C LEU A 139 11.27 5.58 17.63
N LEU A 140 12.17 5.94 18.54
CA LEU A 140 13.60 5.71 18.37
C LEU A 140 14.03 4.32 18.82
N ARG A 141 13.12 3.53 19.40
CA ARG A 141 13.34 2.18 19.92
C ARG A 141 14.55 2.12 20.86
N LEU A 142 14.65 3.11 21.74
CA LEU A 142 15.76 3.21 22.69
C LEU A 142 15.72 2.05 23.69
N ASP A 143 16.90 1.63 24.15
CA ASP A 143 17.04 0.63 25.20
C ASP A 143 16.37 1.14 26.49
N TYR A 144 16.62 2.41 26.82
CA TYR A 144 16.10 3.09 28.02
C TYR A 144 15.98 4.61 27.79
N MET A 145 14.98 5.22 28.41
CA MET A 145 14.83 6.67 28.59
C MET A 145 14.92 7.00 30.07
N THR A 146 15.73 7.98 30.49
CA THR A 146 15.86 8.35 31.91
C THR A 146 15.97 9.85 32.13
N ALA A 147 14.99 10.41 32.83
CA ALA A 147 15.01 11.79 33.31
C ALA A 147 15.66 11.87 34.70
N VAL A 148 16.67 12.73 34.82
CA VAL A 148 17.36 13.08 36.06
C VAL A 148 16.75 14.37 36.60
N VAL A 149 16.07 14.27 37.73
CA VAL A 149 15.52 15.40 38.48
C VAL A 149 16.57 15.93 39.43
N MET A 150 16.70 17.26 39.49
CA MET A 150 17.63 17.95 40.37
C MET A 150 16.93 18.69 41.52
N ASP A 151 17.66 18.93 42.60
CA ASP A 151 17.27 19.85 43.66
C ASP A 151 17.60 21.32 43.29
N SER A 152 17.23 22.25 44.17
CA SER A 152 17.52 23.68 44.00
C SER A 152 19.01 24.03 44.00
N SER A 153 19.88 23.11 44.41
CA SER A 153 21.34 23.26 44.42
C SER A 153 22.00 22.65 43.18
N GLY A 154 21.22 22.06 42.26
CA GLY A 154 21.72 21.41 41.05
C GLY A 154 22.29 20.01 41.27
N ASN A 155 21.98 19.37 42.40
CA ASN A 155 22.36 17.97 42.64
C ASN A 155 21.25 17.02 42.18
N PRO A 156 21.60 15.82 41.67
CA PRO A 156 20.61 14.80 41.35
C PRO A 156 19.80 14.39 42.60
N ASN A 157 18.48 14.52 42.53
CA ASN A 157 17.52 14.19 43.59
C ASN A 157 16.67 12.95 43.23
N GLY A 158 16.55 12.61 41.95
CA GLY A 158 15.87 11.39 41.56
C GLY A 158 15.97 11.07 40.08
N TYR A 159 15.59 9.83 39.76
CA TYR A 159 15.64 9.27 38.42
C TYR A 159 14.28 8.66 38.09
N TYR A 160 13.70 9.09 36.97
CA TYR A 160 12.54 8.47 36.36
C TYR A 160 12.99 7.78 35.08
N SER A 161 12.80 6.46 35.02
CA SER A 161 13.25 5.64 33.90
C SER A 161 12.08 4.92 33.25
N ALA A 162 12.16 4.72 31.95
CA ALA A 162 11.21 3.90 31.21
C ALA A 162 11.93 3.07 30.16
N HIS A 163 11.35 1.91 29.84
CA HIS A 163 11.79 1.02 28.78
C HIS A 163 10.58 0.52 27.98
N LEU A 164 10.80 -0.03 26.79
CA LEU A 164 9.71 -0.60 25.99
C LEU A 164 9.11 -1.85 26.65
N ASN A 165 7.80 -2.01 26.50
CA ASN A 165 7.06 -3.16 26.96
C ASN A 165 6.33 -3.83 25.78
N PRO A 166 6.84 -4.94 25.26
CA PRO A 166 6.29 -5.60 24.07
C PRO A 166 5.06 -6.48 24.34
N GLU A 167 4.70 -6.74 25.60
CA GLU A 167 3.67 -7.71 25.99
C GLU A 167 2.41 -7.05 26.58
N SER A 168 2.42 -5.73 26.81
CA SER A 168 1.29 -5.04 27.43
C SER A 168 0.25 -4.59 26.39
N GLU A 169 -1.02 -4.88 26.66
CA GLU A 169 -2.16 -4.31 25.92
C GLU A 169 -2.44 -2.86 26.33
N GLU A 170 -2.03 -2.46 27.55
CA GLU A 170 -2.30 -1.13 28.14
C GLU A 170 -1.30 -0.04 27.71
N GLY A 171 -0.16 -0.39 27.11
CA GLY A 171 0.82 0.60 26.65
C GLY A 171 2.15 0.04 26.13
N LEU A 172 2.81 0.78 25.23
CA LEU A 172 4.06 0.42 24.55
C LEU A 172 5.32 0.44 25.44
N TRP A 173 5.21 0.99 26.65
CA TRP A 173 6.34 1.23 27.55
C TRP A 173 5.95 0.94 28.99
N ASN A 174 6.95 0.67 29.80
CA ASN A 174 6.84 0.53 31.24
C ASN A 174 7.58 1.68 31.92
N VAL A 175 6.86 2.47 32.72
CA VAL A 175 7.46 3.56 33.52
C VAL A 175 7.83 2.99 34.89
N LEU A 176 9.11 3.05 35.23
CA LEU A 176 9.63 2.54 36.49
C LEU A 176 9.37 3.54 37.64
N PRO A 177 9.21 3.05 38.88
CA PRO A 177 9.08 3.93 40.04
C PRO A 177 10.33 4.79 40.22
N LYS A 178 10.15 5.99 40.80
CA LYS A 178 11.24 6.93 41.08
C LYS A 178 12.34 6.25 41.90
N LYS A 179 13.58 6.36 41.43
CA LYS A 179 14.77 5.90 42.16
C LYS A 179 15.59 7.09 42.65
N TYR A 180 16.22 6.93 43.80
CA TYR A 180 17.13 7.93 44.38
C TYR A 180 18.60 7.62 44.02
N PRO A 181 19.52 8.60 44.12
CA PRO A 181 20.95 8.35 44.01
C PRO A 181 21.39 7.19 44.91
N GLY A 182 22.03 6.18 44.33
CA GLY A 182 22.45 4.95 45.04
C GLY A 182 21.46 3.79 44.95
N GLN A 183 20.24 4.01 44.44
CA GLN A 183 19.26 2.96 44.15
C GLN A 183 19.13 2.63 42.64
N LEU A 184 19.96 3.27 41.82
CA LEU A 184 19.99 3.03 40.38
C LEU A 184 20.27 1.55 40.10
N THR A 185 19.54 0.99 39.13
CA THR A 185 19.65 -0.43 38.78
C THR A 185 21.05 -0.74 38.24
N GLU A 186 21.67 -1.78 38.80
CA GLU A 186 22.82 -2.46 38.21
C GLU A 186 22.30 -3.64 37.36
N GLY A 187 23.05 -4.05 36.34
CA GLY A 187 22.66 -5.17 35.46
C GLY A 187 21.73 -4.80 34.30
N ILE A 188 21.72 -3.53 33.87
CA ILE A 188 20.80 -3.04 32.81
C ILE A 188 20.89 -3.85 31.49
N LEU A 189 22.06 -4.42 31.20
CA LEU A 189 22.27 -5.24 30.01
C LEU A 189 21.43 -6.52 30.02
N GLU A 190 21.26 -7.14 31.18
CA GLU A 190 20.43 -8.36 31.33
C GLU A 190 18.96 -8.04 31.08
N GLU A 191 18.46 -6.93 31.65
CA GLU A 191 17.10 -6.46 31.42
C GLU A 191 16.86 -6.13 29.93
N ILE A 192 17.81 -5.45 29.27
CA ILE A 192 17.72 -5.13 27.83
C ILE A 192 17.62 -6.43 27.00
N LEU A 193 18.46 -7.43 27.31
CA LEU A 193 18.42 -8.73 26.64
C LEU A 193 17.09 -9.46 26.88
N GLU A 194 16.52 -9.34 28.08
CA GLU A 194 15.21 -9.91 28.39
C GLU A 194 14.09 -9.21 27.59
N ILE A 195 14.11 -7.88 27.51
CA ILE A 195 13.15 -7.10 26.69
C ILE A 195 13.26 -7.50 25.21
N GLU A 196 14.48 -7.64 24.67
CA GLU A 196 14.69 -8.11 23.29
C GLU A 196 14.18 -9.55 23.09
N SER A 197 14.36 -10.41 24.08
CA SER A 197 13.82 -11.78 24.06
C SER A 197 12.29 -11.78 24.01
N ARG A 198 11.63 -10.95 24.83
CA ARG A 198 10.17 -10.77 24.81
C ARG A 198 9.67 -10.17 23.49
N LEU A 199 10.36 -9.16 22.94
CA LEU A 199 10.10 -8.60 21.59
C LEU A 199 10.18 -9.69 20.51
N SER A 200 11.19 -10.56 20.58
CA SER A 200 11.36 -11.66 19.64
C SER A 200 10.26 -12.73 19.76
N ARG A 201 9.82 -13.06 20.99
CA ARG A 201 8.75 -14.02 21.27
C ARG A 201 7.38 -13.51 20.85
N SER A 202 7.03 -12.27 21.19
CA SER A 202 5.79 -11.62 20.75
C SER A 202 5.67 -11.68 19.22
N LYS A 203 6.76 -11.34 18.51
CA LYS A 203 6.82 -11.47 17.04
C LYS A 203 6.68 -12.92 16.55
N LYS A 204 7.26 -13.91 17.24
CA LYS A 204 7.11 -15.34 16.85
C LYS A 204 5.68 -15.84 17.04
N ASN A 205 5.03 -15.50 18.15
CA ASN A 205 3.64 -15.88 18.41
C ASN A 205 2.70 -15.28 17.34
N LEU A 206 2.98 -14.05 16.89
CA LEU A 206 2.27 -13.42 15.78
C LEU A 206 2.62 -14.04 14.41
N LYS A 207 3.82 -14.59 14.23
CA LYS A 207 4.23 -15.29 13.00
C LYS A 207 3.56 -16.65 12.80
N ASP A 208 2.95 -17.23 13.82
CA ASP A 208 2.22 -18.49 13.69
C ASP A 208 0.70 -18.27 13.52
N ALA A 209 0.22 -17.04 13.78
CA ALA A 209 -1.14 -16.57 13.48
C ALA A 209 -1.13 -15.62 12.27
N GLN A 210 -1.28 -16.19 11.06
CA GLN A 210 -1.39 -15.48 9.77
C GLN A 210 -0.12 -14.70 9.35
N LYS A 211 0.78 -15.43 8.67
CA LYS A 211 2.08 -14.95 8.20
C LYS A 211 1.94 -14.03 6.98
N GLU A 212 2.59 -12.87 7.12
CA GLU A 212 3.04 -11.94 6.09
C GLU A 212 1.98 -10.97 5.53
N ASN A 213 2.36 -9.68 5.47
CA ASN A 213 1.60 -8.54 4.94
C ASN A 213 0.53 -7.92 5.87
N ARG A 214 0.77 -7.79 7.18
CA ARG A 214 -0.06 -6.93 8.03
C ARG A 214 0.13 -5.47 7.64
N ALA A 215 -0.96 -4.80 7.29
CA ALA A 215 -0.93 -3.43 6.82
C ALA A 215 -1.89 -2.51 7.56
N PHE A 216 -1.52 -1.23 7.61
CA PHE A 216 -2.47 -0.16 7.86
C PHE A 216 -2.80 0.57 6.57
N LEU A 217 -4.06 0.94 6.44
CA LEU A 217 -4.52 1.80 5.35
C LEU A 217 -4.55 3.25 5.81
N VAL A 218 -4.07 4.15 4.96
CA VAL A 218 -4.01 5.58 5.25
C VAL A 218 -4.64 6.35 4.09
N GLY A 219 -5.78 6.99 4.38
CA GLY A 219 -6.49 7.87 3.44
C GLY A 219 -6.35 9.33 3.86
N VAL A 220 -5.93 10.18 2.92
CA VAL A 220 -5.85 11.63 3.13
C VAL A 220 -6.72 12.33 2.10
N TYR A 221 -7.73 13.06 2.57
CA TYR A 221 -8.74 13.67 1.71
C TYR A 221 -8.91 15.15 2.02
N PRO A 222 -9.27 15.98 1.02
CA PRO A 222 -9.66 17.36 1.26
C PRO A 222 -10.88 17.45 2.19
N GLU A 223 -11.00 18.56 2.91
CA GLU A 223 -12.05 18.76 3.91
C GLU A 223 -13.42 19.01 3.28
N ARG A 224 -13.44 19.56 2.05
CA ARG A 224 -14.63 19.69 1.22
C ARG A 224 -14.79 18.43 0.36
N ASN A 225 -15.89 17.71 0.55
CA ASN A 225 -16.26 16.58 -0.30
C ASN A 225 -16.69 17.12 -1.68
N THR A 226 -15.78 17.10 -2.66
CA THR A 226 -16.09 17.42 -4.07
C THR A 226 -16.13 16.18 -4.95
N GLY A 227 -16.17 14.97 -4.37
CA GLY A 227 -16.11 13.71 -5.10
C GLY A 227 -16.57 12.53 -4.25
N ARG A 228 -16.05 11.34 -4.56
CA ARG A 228 -16.39 10.08 -3.88
C ARG A 228 -16.17 10.16 -2.37
N HIS A 229 -17.06 9.56 -1.59
CA HIS A 229 -16.94 9.59 -0.14
C HIS A 229 -15.68 8.83 0.33
N PRO A 230 -14.86 9.40 1.23
CA PRO A 230 -13.62 8.77 1.71
C PRO A 230 -13.74 7.31 2.17
N SER A 231 -14.85 6.95 2.83
CA SER A 231 -15.05 5.57 3.31
C SER A 231 -15.09 4.55 2.16
N LEU A 232 -15.67 4.93 1.03
CA LEU A 232 -15.84 4.05 -0.13
C LEU A 232 -14.51 3.80 -0.84
N SER A 233 -13.66 4.84 -0.95
CA SER A 233 -12.30 4.67 -1.47
C SER A 233 -11.46 3.78 -0.56
N MET A 234 -11.61 3.91 0.76
CA MET A 234 -10.92 3.06 1.73
C MET A 234 -11.44 1.61 1.73
N GLU A 235 -12.73 1.39 1.50
CA GLU A 235 -13.30 0.05 1.31
C GLU A 235 -12.75 -0.61 0.04
N GLU A 236 -12.68 0.12 -1.06
CA GLU A 236 -12.04 -0.35 -2.29
C GLU A 236 -10.54 -0.66 -2.08
N LEU A 237 -9.82 0.22 -1.37
CA LEU A 237 -8.41 -0.01 -1.02
C LEU A 237 -8.23 -1.25 -0.13
N LYS A 238 -9.18 -1.50 0.78
CA LYS A 238 -9.21 -2.70 1.61
C LYS A 238 -9.43 -3.96 0.76
N GLU A 239 -10.31 -3.90 -0.24
CA GLU A 239 -10.51 -4.99 -1.20
C GLU A 239 -9.29 -5.23 -2.10
N LEU A 240 -8.55 -4.17 -2.48
CA LEU A 240 -7.27 -4.30 -3.18
C LEU A 240 -6.24 -5.02 -2.30
N CYS A 241 -6.15 -4.63 -1.03
CA CYS A 241 -5.26 -5.29 -0.08
C CYS A 241 -5.63 -6.77 0.10
N ARG A 242 -6.92 -7.09 0.25
CA ARG A 242 -7.41 -8.48 0.32
C ARG A 242 -7.00 -9.29 -0.90
N THR A 243 -7.10 -8.69 -2.09
CA THR A 243 -6.66 -9.29 -3.36
C THR A 243 -5.15 -9.52 -3.40
N ALA A 244 -4.37 -8.59 -2.87
CA ALA A 244 -2.91 -8.69 -2.76
C ALA A 244 -2.44 -9.57 -1.59
N GLU A 245 -3.33 -10.31 -0.93
CA GLU A 245 -3.04 -11.11 0.27
C GLU A 245 -2.35 -10.28 1.36
N VAL A 246 -2.83 -9.04 1.52
CA VAL A 246 -2.41 -8.08 2.54
C VAL A 246 -3.50 -8.01 3.61
N HIS A 247 -3.13 -8.36 4.84
CA HIS A 247 -4.04 -8.36 5.98
C HIS A 247 -4.16 -6.95 6.58
N VAL A 248 -5.27 -6.28 6.32
CA VAL A 248 -5.55 -4.95 6.87
C VAL A 248 -5.91 -5.05 8.35
N VAL A 249 -5.10 -4.43 9.20
CA VAL A 249 -5.28 -4.44 10.66
C VAL A 249 -6.10 -3.24 11.14
N ASP A 250 -5.92 -2.08 10.51
CA ASP A 250 -6.59 -0.84 10.89
C ASP A 250 -6.59 0.17 9.72
N THR A 251 -7.48 1.16 9.82
CA THR A 251 -7.70 2.15 8.77
C THR A 251 -7.69 3.56 9.38
N PHE A 252 -6.88 4.44 8.80
CA PHE A 252 -6.74 5.83 9.23
C PHE A 252 -7.21 6.77 8.15
N ILE A 253 -8.17 7.64 8.47
CA ILE A 253 -8.64 8.69 7.57
C ILE A 253 -8.27 10.04 8.20
N GLN A 254 -7.57 10.88 7.44
CA GLN A 254 -7.29 12.27 7.80
C GLN A 254 -7.91 13.20 6.76
N ARG A 255 -8.80 14.09 7.22
CA ARG A 255 -9.32 15.20 6.40
C ARG A 255 -8.45 16.44 6.61
N LYS A 256 -7.97 17.05 5.53
CA LYS A 256 -7.10 18.23 5.61
C LYS A 256 -7.19 19.08 4.33
N ASN A 257 -7.38 20.39 4.49
CA ASN A 257 -7.41 21.32 3.33
C ASN A 257 -6.06 21.47 2.61
N ARG A 258 -4.94 21.35 3.33
CA ARG A 258 -3.60 21.49 2.76
C ARG A 258 -2.70 20.33 3.18
N LEU A 259 -2.29 19.52 2.22
CA LEU A 259 -1.37 18.40 2.43
C LEU A 259 -0.03 18.90 2.99
N ASP A 260 0.56 18.15 3.91
CA ASP A 260 1.95 18.39 4.28
C ASP A 260 2.84 18.02 3.08
N LEU A 261 3.64 18.97 2.60
CA LEU A 261 4.48 18.77 1.42
C LEU A 261 5.44 17.57 1.58
N SER A 262 5.81 17.26 2.82
CA SER A 262 6.85 16.30 3.12
C SER A 262 6.35 14.92 3.53
N THR A 263 5.19 14.80 4.18
CA THR A 263 4.67 13.50 4.67
C THR A 263 3.19 13.27 4.35
N VAL A 264 2.52 14.21 3.66
CA VAL A 264 1.08 14.23 3.35
C VAL A 264 0.18 14.34 4.61
N LEU A 265 0.54 13.64 5.67
CA LEU A 265 -0.04 13.65 7.02
C LEU A 265 0.51 14.80 7.88
N GLY A 266 -0.18 15.10 8.98
CA GLY A 266 0.40 15.94 10.05
C GLY A 266 1.38 15.14 10.92
N LYS A 267 2.42 15.80 11.46
CA LYS A 267 3.44 15.17 12.33
C LYS A 267 2.82 14.30 13.43
N GLY A 268 1.89 14.85 14.21
CA GLY A 268 1.23 14.09 15.30
C GLY A 268 0.38 12.92 14.81
N LYS A 269 -0.22 12.98 13.61
CA LYS A 269 -0.98 11.85 13.05
C LYS A 269 -0.05 10.74 12.58
N LEU A 270 1.08 11.11 11.98
CA LEU A 270 2.10 10.15 11.58
C LEU A 270 2.68 9.45 12.83
N GLU A 271 2.99 10.20 13.89
CA GLU A 271 3.45 9.63 15.17
C GLU A 271 2.42 8.66 15.77
N GLU A 272 1.13 9.04 15.80
CA GLU A 272 0.03 8.16 16.25
C GLU A 272 -0.01 6.85 15.46
N ILE A 273 0.11 6.92 14.12
CA ILE A 273 0.10 5.76 13.24
C ILE A 273 1.31 4.87 13.52
N ILE A 274 2.50 5.45 13.69
CA ILE A 274 3.73 4.69 13.97
C ILE A 274 3.64 3.98 15.31
N LEU A 275 3.18 4.67 16.36
CA LEU A 275 2.98 4.06 17.68
C LEU A 275 2.03 2.85 17.60
N LYS A 276 0.87 3.03 16.94
CA LYS A 276 -0.07 1.92 16.71
C LYS A 276 0.53 0.81 15.86
N ALA A 277 1.41 1.15 14.90
CA ALA A 277 2.04 0.17 14.02
C ALA A 277 3.06 -0.69 14.77
N ILE A 278 3.82 -0.08 15.68
CA ILE A 278 4.72 -0.80 16.60
C ILE A 278 3.90 -1.74 17.49
N GLN A 279 2.80 -1.25 18.08
CA GLN A 279 1.95 -2.04 18.99
C GLN A 279 1.28 -3.22 18.28
N LYS A 280 0.74 -2.99 17.07
CA LYS A 280 0.02 -4.02 16.30
C LYS A 280 0.94 -4.79 15.34
N HIS A 281 2.26 -4.61 15.43
CA HIS A 281 3.27 -5.26 14.61
C HIS A 281 2.96 -5.21 13.10
N VAL A 282 2.73 -3.99 12.60
CA VAL A 282 2.45 -3.73 11.18
C VAL A 282 3.74 -3.50 10.42
N GLU A 283 3.84 -4.12 9.24
CA GLU A 283 5.06 -4.12 8.41
C GLU A 283 4.88 -3.33 7.09
N LEU A 284 3.64 -2.88 6.82
CA LEU A 284 3.28 -2.16 5.59
C LEU A 284 2.31 -1.01 5.88
N LEU A 285 2.59 0.16 5.32
CA LEU A 285 1.64 1.27 5.23
C LEU A 285 1.19 1.41 3.78
N VAL A 286 -0.12 1.37 3.55
CA VAL A 286 -0.73 1.52 2.22
C VAL A 286 -1.48 2.85 2.18
N PHE A 287 -1.04 3.75 1.30
CA PHE A 287 -1.68 5.04 1.11
C PHE A 287 -2.67 5.01 -0.07
N ASP A 288 -3.87 5.55 0.12
CA ASP A 288 -4.85 5.68 -0.96
C ASP A 288 -4.43 6.73 -2.01
N LEU A 289 -3.65 7.73 -1.57
CA LEU A 289 -3.09 8.77 -2.42
C LEU A 289 -1.75 8.32 -3.05
N GLU A 290 -1.51 8.73 -4.29
CA GLU A 290 -0.19 8.63 -4.91
C GLU A 290 0.84 9.52 -4.20
N LEU A 291 1.94 8.91 -3.75
CA LEU A 291 2.99 9.59 -2.99
C LEU A 291 4.17 9.93 -3.90
N THR A 292 4.72 11.15 -3.82
CA THR A 292 6.03 11.42 -4.44
C THR A 292 7.12 10.52 -3.80
N PRO A 293 8.22 10.19 -4.50
CA PRO A 293 9.32 9.39 -3.96
C PRO A 293 9.93 10.01 -2.70
N SER A 294 10.03 11.34 -2.66
CA SER A 294 10.52 12.06 -1.48
C SER A 294 9.59 11.90 -0.27
N GLN A 295 8.26 11.94 -0.48
CA GLN A 295 7.28 11.69 0.58
C GLN A 295 7.33 10.23 1.05
N ALA A 296 7.25 9.27 0.13
CA ALA A 296 7.27 7.85 0.45
C ALA A 296 8.56 7.48 1.21
N LYS A 297 9.71 7.98 0.75
CA LYS A 297 11.00 7.80 1.42
C LYS A 297 11.01 8.44 2.80
N LYS A 298 10.56 9.69 2.94
CA LYS A 298 10.53 10.37 4.25
C LYS A 298 9.62 9.67 5.25
N ILE A 299 8.43 9.25 4.84
CA ILE A 299 7.49 8.51 5.69
C ILE A 299 8.11 7.17 6.09
N SER A 300 8.68 6.43 5.14
CA SER A 300 9.36 5.15 5.43
C SER A 300 10.58 5.33 6.34
N ASP A 301 11.35 6.41 6.17
CA ASP A 301 12.50 6.74 7.00
C ASP A 301 12.09 7.11 8.44
N ILE A 302 10.96 7.80 8.63
CA ILE A 302 10.42 8.16 9.95
C ILE A 302 9.75 6.96 10.64
N ALA A 303 8.95 6.19 9.89
CA ALA A 303 8.16 5.10 10.43
C ALA A 303 8.95 3.79 10.62
N ASP A 304 10.10 3.64 9.95
CA ASP A 304 10.84 2.38 9.81
C ASP A 304 9.98 1.22 9.31
N ILE A 305 8.98 1.55 8.46
CA ILE A 305 8.00 0.63 7.89
C ILE A 305 7.98 0.80 6.37
N LYS A 306 7.72 -0.28 5.62
CA LYS A 306 7.57 -0.23 4.17
C LYS A 306 6.33 0.60 3.82
N VAL A 307 6.48 1.55 2.91
CA VAL A 307 5.37 2.39 2.42
C VAL A 307 5.11 2.06 0.96
N ILE A 308 3.84 1.81 0.62
CA ILE A 308 3.36 1.71 -0.76
C ILE A 308 2.15 2.62 -0.94
N ASP A 309 1.93 3.09 -2.16
CA ASP A 309 0.71 3.78 -2.53
C ASP A 309 -0.25 2.88 -3.32
N ARG A 310 -1.43 3.41 -3.63
CA ARG A 310 -2.47 2.75 -4.40
C ARG A 310 -1.96 2.26 -5.77
N THR A 311 -1.18 3.08 -6.48
CA THR A 311 -0.61 2.75 -7.79
C THR A 311 0.30 1.51 -7.73
N GLN A 312 1.22 1.48 -6.77
CA GLN A 312 2.13 0.35 -6.56
C GLN A 312 1.37 -0.91 -6.14
N LEU A 313 0.36 -0.78 -5.26
CA LEU A 313 -0.47 -1.91 -4.86
C LEU A 313 -1.19 -2.55 -6.06
N ILE A 314 -1.78 -1.71 -6.92
CA ILE A 314 -2.46 -2.16 -8.14
C ILE A 314 -1.48 -2.88 -9.09
N LEU A 315 -0.28 -2.31 -9.30
CA LEU A 315 0.77 -2.93 -10.11
C LEU A 315 1.21 -4.29 -9.55
N ASP A 316 1.33 -4.42 -8.23
CA ASP A 316 1.71 -5.67 -7.56
C ASP A 316 0.61 -6.75 -7.73
N ILE A 317 -0.67 -6.37 -7.68
CA ILE A 317 -1.80 -7.26 -7.98
C ILE A 317 -1.70 -7.75 -9.42
N PHE A 318 -1.43 -6.86 -10.38
CA PHE A 318 -1.29 -7.27 -11.78
C PHE A 318 -0.10 -8.19 -12.03
N ALA A 319 1.02 -7.94 -11.38
CA ALA A 319 2.19 -8.78 -11.52
C ALA A 319 1.90 -10.23 -11.07
N ARG A 320 1.05 -10.39 -10.05
CA ARG A 320 0.61 -11.72 -9.59
C ARG A 320 -0.41 -12.37 -10.53
N ASN A 321 -1.32 -11.58 -11.11
CA ASN A 321 -2.39 -12.10 -11.96
C ASN A 321 -1.98 -12.29 -13.43
N ALA A 322 -0.88 -11.69 -13.88
CA ALA A 322 -0.33 -11.84 -15.23
C ALA A 322 0.23 -13.25 -15.47
N LYS A 323 -0.52 -14.10 -16.18
CA LYS A 323 -0.10 -15.47 -16.52
C LYS A 323 0.51 -15.53 -17.92
N SER A 324 -0.11 -14.84 -18.87
CA SER A 324 0.32 -14.80 -20.26
C SER A 324 1.62 -14.01 -20.45
N ARG A 325 2.33 -14.29 -21.55
CA ARG A 325 3.53 -13.51 -21.92
C ARG A 325 3.18 -12.05 -22.19
N ASP A 326 2.02 -11.78 -22.80
CA ASP A 326 1.59 -10.43 -23.14
C ASP A 326 1.28 -9.63 -21.88
N GLY A 327 0.47 -10.19 -20.98
CA GLY A 327 0.17 -9.60 -19.67
C GLY A 327 1.44 -9.32 -18.87
N LYS A 328 2.38 -10.28 -18.80
CA LYS A 328 3.66 -10.08 -18.10
C LYS A 328 4.49 -8.92 -18.65
N LEU A 329 4.59 -8.80 -19.97
CA LEU A 329 5.33 -7.71 -20.62
C LEU A 329 4.67 -6.35 -20.37
N GLN A 330 3.33 -6.30 -20.38
CA GLN A 330 2.59 -5.06 -20.14
C GLN A 330 2.70 -4.60 -18.69
N VAL A 331 2.63 -5.53 -17.73
CA VAL A 331 2.85 -5.21 -16.32
C VAL A 331 4.28 -4.76 -16.05
N GLU A 332 5.28 -5.45 -16.61
CA GLU A 332 6.68 -5.04 -16.47
C GLU A 332 6.90 -3.64 -17.06
N LEU A 333 6.31 -3.35 -18.23
CA LEU A 333 6.38 -2.01 -18.83
C LEU A 333 5.75 -0.95 -17.92
N ALA A 334 4.59 -1.24 -17.33
CA ALA A 334 3.89 -0.33 -16.43
C ALA A 334 4.72 -0.04 -15.16
N GLN A 335 5.28 -1.09 -14.54
CA GLN A 335 6.15 -0.98 -13.37
C GLN A 335 7.39 -0.14 -13.68
N LEU A 336 8.02 -0.33 -14.85
CA LEU A 336 9.20 0.44 -15.24
C LEU A 336 8.88 1.90 -15.57
N LYS A 337 7.74 2.19 -16.22
CA LYS A 337 7.30 3.56 -16.49
C LYS A 337 7.01 4.33 -15.20
N TYR A 338 6.32 3.67 -14.26
CA TYR A 338 6.08 4.21 -12.94
C TYR A 338 7.39 4.46 -12.16
N LEU A 339 8.30 3.48 -12.14
CA LEU A 339 9.62 3.62 -11.52
C LEU A 339 10.45 4.76 -12.16
N LYS A 340 10.39 4.91 -13.48
CA LYS A 340 11.10 5.97 -14.22
C LYS A 340 10.66 7.37 -13.78
N GLY A 341 9.35 7.59 -13.64
CA GLY A 341 8.83 8.88 -13.14
C GLY A 341 9.42 9.20 -11.77
N ARG A 342 9.43 8.19 -10.88
CA ARG A 342 9.97 8.31 -9.53
C ARG A 342 11.50 8.53 -9.48
N LEU A 343 12.27 7.94 -10.39
CA LEU A 343 13.73 8.17 -10.45
C LEU A 343 14.07 9.61 -10.84
N THR A 344 13.25 10.23 -11.70
CA THR A 344 13.46 11.61 -12.17
C THR A 344 13.32 12.62 -11.02
N GLU A 345 12.33 12.43 -10.14
CA GLU A 345 12.15 13.29 -8.96
C GLU A 345 13.26 13.12 -7.90
N LEU A 346 13.90 11.96 -7.84
CA LEU A 346 15.05 11.71 -6.97
C LEU A 346 16.31 12.43 -7.49
N ASP A 347 16.53 12.44 -8.81
CA ASP A 347 17.65 13.13 -9.46
C ASP A 347 17.59 14.65 -9.27
N ASP A 348 16.43 15.29 -9.43
CA ASP A 348 16.28 16.74 -9.25
C ASP A 348 16.61 17.19 -7.82
N ASN A 349 16.24 16.39 -6.83
CA ASN A 349 16.53 16.67 -5.42
C ASN A 349 18.02 16.45 -5.08
N MET A 350 18.66 15.43 -5.67
CA MET A 350 20.09 15.17 -5.49
C MET A 350 20.97 16.14 -6.27
N SER A 351 20.58 16.55 -7.47
CA SER A 351 21.25 17.56 -8.28
C SER A 351 21.33 18.91 -7.55
N ARG A 352 20.24 19.30 -6.87
CA ARG A 352 20.20 20.51 -6.01
C ARG A 352 21.11 20.42 -4.78
N LEU A 353 21.21 19.25 -4.15
CA LEU A 353 22.12 19.02 -3.01
C LEU A 353 23.59 18.90 -3.43
N THR A 354 23.85 18.46 -4.66
CA THR A 354 25.22 18.24 -5.20
C THR A 354 25.75 19.47 -5.95
N GLY A 355 24.92 20.49 -6.19
CA GLY A 355 25.24 21.71 -6.95
C GLY A 355 26.18 22.71 -6.28
N GLY A 356 26.91 22.33 -5.23
CA GLY A 356 27.80 23.23 -4.49
C GLY A 356 29.25 23.22 -4.93
N ILE A 357 29.91 22.06 -5.02
CA ILE A 357 31.36 21.98 -5.21
C ILE A 357 31.75 20.69 -5.95
N GLY A 358 32.25 20.84 -7.19
CA GLY A 358 33.37 20.01 -7.66
C GLY A 358 33.11 18.67 -8.35
N GLY A 359 31.97 18.44 -9.00
CA GLY A 359 31.71 17.21 -9.79
C GLY A 359 32.11 17.27 -11.27
N ARG A 360 33.21 17.93 -11.65
CA ARG A 360 33.70 17.93 -13.04
C ARG A 360 34.57 16.70 -13.31
N GLY A 361 33.91 15.56 -13.50
CA GLY A 361 34.51 14.36 -14.09
C GLY A 361 33.52 13.72 -15.07
N PRO A 362 33.95 13.14 -16.21
CA PRO A 362 33.07 12.57 -17.24
C PRO A 362 32.44 11.22 -16.85
N GLY A 363 32.30 10.94 -15.55
CA GLY A 363 31.66 9.71 -15.08
C GLY A 363 30.16 9.92 -14.94
N GLU A 364 29.36 9.20 -15.74
CA GLU A 364 27.90 9.13 -15.56
C GLU A 364 27.58 8.81 -14.08
N THR A 365 26.63 9.53 -13.50
CA THR A 365 26.24 9.28 -12.10
C THR A 365 25.54 7.93 -11.98
N LYS A 366 25.61 7.27 -10.82
CA LYS A 366 24.94 5.96 -10.61
C LYS A 366 23.44 6.01 -10.89
N LEU A 367 22.80 7.16 -10.69
CA LEU A 367 21.38 7.38 -10.97
C LEU A 367 21.11 7.51 -12.46
N GLU A 368 21.96 8.24 -13.19
CA GLU A 368 21.91 8.39 -14.64
C GLU A 368 22.10 7.04 -15.36
N ILE A 369 23.05 6.21 -14.91
CA ILE A 369 23.21 4.82 -15.39
C ILE A 369 21.94 4.00 -15.11
N GLY A 370 21.34 4.16 -13.93
CA GLY A 370 20.09 3.49 -13.55
C GLY A 370 18.93 3.88 -14.47
N LYS A 371 18.78 5.18 -14.72
CA LYS A 371 17.78 5.76 -15.63
C LYS A 371 17.95 5.22 -17.04
N ARG A 372 19.18 5.25 -17.57
CA ARG A 372 19.48 4.74 -18.91
C ARG A 372 19.11 3.26 -19.05
N ARG A 373 19.43 2.43 -18.05
CA ARG A 373 19.05 1.01 -18.05
C ARG A 373 17.54 0.80 -18.04
N VAL A 374 16.80 1.59 -17.26
CA VAL A 374 15.33 1.55 -17.23
C VAL A 374 14.77 1.95 -18.59
N GLU A 375 15.29 3.02 -19.22
CA GLU A 375 14.88 3.46 -20.55
C GLU A 375 15.17 2.43 -21.64
N GLU A 376 16.38 1.86 -21.67
CA GLU A 376 16.75 0.79 -22.61
C GLU A 376 15.83 -0.43 -22.45
N ARG A 377 15.45 -0.78 -21.23
CA ARG A 377 14.50 -1.88 -20.97
C ARG A 377 13.10 -1.55 -21.46
N ILE A 378 12.60 -0.34 -21.19
CA ILE A 378 11.31 0.16 -21.70
C ILE A 378 11.28 0.08 -23.23
N THR A 379 12.30 0.58 -23.92
CA THR A 379 12.36 0.55 -25.38
C THR A 379 12.32 -0.88 -25.92
N ARG A 380 13.04 -1.82 -25.29
CA ARG A 380 13.00 -3.24 -25.69
C ARG A 380 11.61 -3.85 -25.51
N LEU A 381 10.95 -3.59 -24.37
CA LEU A 381 9.60 -4.08 -24.10
C LEU A 381 8.57 -3.50 -25.09
N GLU A 382 8.68 -2.22 -25.43
CA GLU A 382 7.79 -1.59 -26.42
C GLU A 382 7.95 -2.19 -27.82
N VAL A 383 9.18 -2.55 -28.23
CA VAL A 383 9.43 -3.27 -29.49
C VAL A 383 8.83 -4.67 -29.45
N GLU A 384 8.97 -5.39 -28.33
CA GLU A 384 8.39 -6.72 -28.16
C GLU A 384 6.84 -6.67 -28.23
N LEU A 385 6.22 -5.70 -27.56
CA LEU A 385 4.77 -5.48 -27.61
C LEU A 385 4.26 -5.14 -29.02
N LYS A 386 5.02 -4.34 -29.81
CA LYS A 386 4.68 -4.08 -31.21
C LYS A 386 4.61 -5.37 -32.04
N SER A 387 5.48 -6.34 -31.77
CA SER A 387 5.44 -7.64 -32.45
C SER A 387 4.19 -8.46 -32.10
N LEU A 388 3.72 -8.35 -30.85
CA LEU A 388 2.48 -9.00 -30.38
C LEU A 388 1.23 -8.35 -31.00
N LYS A 389 1.21 -7.02 -31.14
CA LYS A 389 0.12 -6.31 -31.85
C LYS A 389 -0.09 -6.84 -33.27
N LYS A 390 1.00 -7.07 -34.03
CA LYS A 390 0.92 -7.66 -35.37
C LYS A 390 0.26 -9.05 -35.38
N ARG A 391 0.50 -9.87 -34.35
CA ARG A 391 -0.16 -11.18 -34.22
C ARG A 391 -1.67 -11.03 -33.96
N ARG A 392 -2.06 -10.07 -33.13
CA ARG A 392 -3.47 -9.76 -32.86
C ARG A 392 -4.19 -9.29 -34.13
N GLU A 393 -3.58 -8.42 -34.93
CA GLU A 393 -4.14 -7.98 -36.22
C GLU A 393 -4.38 -9.14 -37.20
N ILE A 394 -3.46 -10.10 -37.27
CA ILE A 394 -3.63 -11.30 -38.11
C ILE A 394 -4.83 -12.12 -37.63
N ASN A 395 -4.97 -12.33 -36.32
CA ASN A 395 -6.12 -13.03 -35.76
C ASN A 395 -7.43 -12.29 -36.01
N ARG A 396 -7.43 -10.95 -35.90
CA ARG A 396 -8.58 -10.11 -36.24
C ARG A 396 -8.99 -10.27 -37.70
N ARG A 397 -8.04 -10.22 -38.65
CA ARG A 397 -8.32 -10.42 -40.08
C ARG A 397 -8.93 -11.80 -40.36
N ARG A 398 -8.43 -12.84 -39.69
CA ARG A 398 -9.01 -14.20 -39.78
C ARG A 398 -10.43 -14.25 -39.24
N ARG A 399 -10.72 -13.61 -38.11
CA ARG A 399 -12.08 -13.52 -37.53
C ARG A 399 -13.05 -12.81 -38.48
N LYS A 400 -12.66 -11.63 -38.99
CA LYS A 400 -13.46 -10.89 -39.98
C LYS A 400 -13.74 -11.69 -41.24
N LYS A 401 -12.75 -12.44 -41.74
CA LYS A 401 -12.93 -13.32 -42.90
C LYS A 401 -13.93 -14.45 -42.65
N ASN A 402 -14.04 -14.92 -41.41
CA ASN A 402 -14.94 -16.00 -41.02
C ASN A 402 -16.29 -15.48 -40.50
N GLU A 403 -16.56 -14.17 -40.61
CA GLU A 403 -17.82 -13.52 -40.18
C GLU A 403 -18.23 -13.83 -38.73
N LEU A 404 -17.26 -14.06 -37.85
CA LEU A 404 -17.49 -14.36 -36.43
C LEU A 404 -17.65 -13.06 -35.63
N PRO A 405 -18.85 -12.75 -35.09
CA PRO A 405 -19.07 -11.56 -34.27
C PRO A 405 -18.27 -11.62 -32.96
N ALA A 406 -17.67 -10.49 -32.58
CA ALA A 406 -16.91 -10.34 -31.35
C ALA A 406 -17.67 -9.49 -30.32
N VAL A 407 -17.82 -10.02 -29.11
CA VAL A 407 -18.51 -9.37 -27.99
C VAL A 407 -17.50 -9.16 -26.85
N GLY A 408 -17.34 -7.92 -26.40
CA GLY A 408 -16.46 -7.58 -25.28
C GLY A 408 -17.24 -7.36 -24.00
N ILE A 409 -16.91 -8.08 -22.91
CA ILE A 409 -17.49 -7.82 -21.60
C ILE A 409 -16.67 -6.76 -20.87
N VAL A 410 -17.32 -5.68 -20.45
CA VAL A 410 -16.73 -4.55 -19.74
C VAL A 410 -17.48 -4.30 -18.43
N GLY A 411 -16.85 -3.58 -17.51
CA GLY A 411 -17.47 -3.23 -16.23
C GLY A 411 -16.46 -3.15 -15.08
N TYR A 412 -16.94 -2.66 -13.95
CA TYR A 412 -16.12 -2.44 -12.77
C TYR A 412 -15.49 -3.74 -12.23
N THR A 413 -14.37 -3.62 -11.52
CA THR A 413 -13.78 -4.75 -10.81
C THR A 413 -14.79 -5.34 -9.83
N ASN A 414 -14.82 -6.67 -9.72
CA ASN A 414 -15.82 -7.40 -8.95
C ASN A 414 -17.29 -7.23 -9.38
N ALA A 415 -17.60 -6.67 -10.55
CA ALA A 415 -18.97 -6.63 -11.06
C ALA A 415 -19.57 -8.01 -11.41
N GLY A 416 -18.75 -9.06 -11.36
CA GLY A 416 -19.14 -10.43 -11.73
C GLY A 416 -18.98 -10.76 -13.21
N LYS A 417 -18.13 -10.03 -13.95
CA LYS A 417 -17.85 -10.28 -15.39
C LYS A 417 -17.45 -11.73 -15.69
N SER A 418 -16.47 -12.27 -14.95
CA SER A 418 -15.99 -13.64 -15.16
C SER A 418 -17.04 -14.67 -14.73
N THR A 419 -17.78 -14.41 -13.64
CA THR A 419 -18.93 -15.22 -13.22
C THR A 419 -19.99 -15.27 -14.31
N PHE A 420 -20.29 -14.12 -14.91
CA PHE A 420 -21.26 -13.97 -16.00
C PHE A 420 -20.80 -14.73 -17.26
N LEU A 421 -19.53 -14.59 -17.66
CA LEU A 421 -18.99 -15.36 -18.79
C LEU A 421 -19.07 -16.87 -18.56
N ASN A 422 -18.78 -17.34 -17.34
CA ASN A 422 -18.89 -18.76 -16.98
C ASN A 422 -20.32 -19.26 -17.07
N ALA A 423 -21.26 -18.48 -16.54
CA ALA A 423 -22.66 -18.84 -16.56
C ALA A 423 -23.21 -18.90 -17.99
N LEU A 424 -22.70 -18.06 -18.91
CA LEU A 424 -23.04 -18.12 -20.34
C LEU A 424 -22.39 -19.30 -21.07
N THR A 425 -21.23 -19.77 -20.64
CA THR A 425 -20.42 -20.78 -21.35
C THR A 425 -20.47 -22.17 -20.73
N ASN A 426 -21.22 -22.36 -19.63
CA ASN A 426 -21.24 -23.60 -18.83
C ASN A 426 -19.82 -24.09 -18.47
N SER A 427 -18.89 -23.16 -18.24
CA SER A 427 -17.45 -23.42 -18.05
C SER A 427 -17.03 -23.16 -16.60
N GLU A 428 -16.09 -23.97 -16.11
CA GLU A 428 -15.43 -23.77 -14.81
C GLU A 428 -14.19 -22.86 -14.93
N VAL A 429 -14.35 -21.57 -15.28
CA VAL A 429 -13.27 -20.62 -14.95
C VAL A 429 -13.39 -20.27 -13.48
N LEU A 430 -12.30 -20.34 -12.71
CA LEU A 430 -12.29 -19.94 -11.32
C LEU A 430 -12.69 -18.46 -11.18
N SER A 431 -13.93 -18.22 -10.78
CA SER A 431 -14.45 -16.90 -10.47
C SER A 431 -14.27 -16.66 -8.97
N GLU A 432 -13.16 -16.05 -8.58
CA GLU A 432 -12.95 -15.62 -7.21
C GLU A 432 -13.52 -14.21 -7.00
N ASN A 433 -14.20 -13.98 -5.87
CA ASN A 433 -14.58 -12.64 -5.44
C ASN A 433 -13.30 -11.91 -4.98
N LYS A 434 -12.51 -11.40 -5.93
CA LYS A 434 -11.27 -10.62 -5.75
C LYS A 434 -11.19 -9.56 -6.85
N LEU A 435 -10.58 -8.41 -6.56
CA LEU A 435 -10.36 -7.38 -7.59
C LEU A 435 -9.34 -7.87 -8.61
N PHE A 436 -9.47 -7.43 -9.86
CA PHE A 436 -8.54 -7.76 -10.95
C PHE A 436 -8.25 -9.26 -11.14
N ALA A 437 -9.19 -10.16 -10.78
CA ALA A 437 -9.06 -11.61 -10.95
C ALA A 437 -8.69 -12.01 -12.39
N THR A 438 -9.09 -11.19 -13.37
CA THR A 438 -8.80 -11.37 -14.80
C THR A 438 -7.99 -10.19 -15.32
N LEU A 439 -6.70 -10.43 -15.62
CA LEU A 439 -5.84 -9.49 -16.35
C LEU A 439 -5.66 -9.88 -17.82
N ASP A 440 -5.45 -11.18 -18.07
CA ASP A 440 -5.36 -11.70 -19.42
C ASP A 440 -6.78 -11.89 -20.00
N PRO A 441 -7.10 -11.34 -21.18
CA PRO A 441 -8.43 -11.48 -21.75
C PRO A 441 -8.73 -12.95 -21.99
N THR A 442 -9.90 -13.40 -21.55
CA THR A 442 -10.34 -14.79 -21.75
C THR A 442 -11.39 -14.83 -22.84
N THR A 443 -11.02 -15.38 -23.99
CA THR A 443 -11.88 -15.49 -25.16
C THR A 443 -12.56 -16.87 -25.22
N ARG A 444 -13.88 -16.90 -25.38
CA ARG A 444 -14.70 -18.11 -25.51
C ARG A 444 -15.57 -18.03 -26.76
N ARG A 445 -15.91 -19.21 -27.30
CA ARG A 445 -16.90 -19.33 -28.40
C ARG A 445 -18.19 -19.87 -27.84
N ILE A 446 -19.30 -19.22 -28.18
CA ILE A 446 -20.65 -19.68 -27.87
C ILE A 446 -21.37 -19.93 -29.20
N ARG A 447 -22.14 -21.02 -29.26
CA ARG A 447 -22.95 -21.37 -30.43
C ARG A 447 -24.42 -21.18 -30.09
N PHE A 448 -25.12 -20.38 -30.90
CA PHE A 448 -26.57 -20.22 -30.82
C PHE A 448 -27.29 -21.38 -31.54
N PRO A 449 -28.57 -21.63 -31.24
CA PRO A 449 -29.37 -22.69 -31.88
C PRO A 449 -29.43 -22.60 -33.41
N GLU A 450 -29.35 -21.40 -34.01
CA GLU A 450 -29.34 -21.20 -35.47
C GLU A 450 -27.93 -21.30 -36.13
N GLU A 451 -27.04 -22.13 -35.60
CA GLU A 451 -25.67 -22.38 -36.11
C GLU A 451 -24.73 -21.17 -36.18
N ARG A 452 -25.06 -20.03 -35.57
CA ARG A 452 -24.15 -18.88 -35.48
C ARG A 452 -23.21 -19.05 -34.30
N GLU A 453 -21.92 -18.82 -34.55
CA GLU A 453 -20.88 -18.81 -33.52
C GLU A 453 -20.44 -17.39 -33.22
N ILE A 454 -20.41 -17.05 -31.94
CA ILE A 454 -19.94 -15.74 -31.46
C ILE A 454 -18.72 -15.93 -30.58
N VAL A 455 -17.87 -14.91 -30.55
CA VAL A 455 -16.68 -14.87 -29.71
C VAL A 455 -16.91 -13.87 -28.59
N ILE A 456 -16.90 -14.31 -27.34
CA ILE A 456 -17.00 -13.44 -26.17
C ILE A 456 -15.65 -13.35 -25.47
N SER A 457 -15.14 -12.14 -25.27
CA SER A 457 -13.92 -11.88 -24.51
C SER A 457 -14.24 -11.22 -23.16
N ASP A 458 -13.84 -11.85 -22.05
CA ASP A 458 -13.77 -11.21 -20.73
C ASP A 458 -12.55 -10.29 -20.67
N THR A 459 -12.73 -9.07 -20.16
CA THR A 459 -11.67 -8.06 -20.10
C THR A 459 -11.36 -7.63 -18.67
N VAL A 460 -10.26 -6.88 -18.52
CA VAL A 460 -9.82 -6.38 -17.22
C VAL A 460 -10.89 -5.46 -16.63
N GLY A 461 -11.20 -5.65 -15.35
CA GLY A 461 -12.14 -4.76 -14.67
C GLY A 461 -11.59 -3.36 -14.43
N PHE A 462 -12.48 -2.38 -14.44
CA PHE A 462 -12.14 -0.98 -14.14
C PHE A 462 -12.12 -0.70 -12.64
N ILE A 463 -11.37 0.33 -12.25
CA ILE A 463 -11.29 0.83 -10.87
C ILE A 463 -11.36 2.35 -10.91
N HIS A 464 -11.79 2.98 -9.81
CA HIS A 464 -11.77 4.44 -9.70
C HIS A 464 -10.34 4.96 -9.67
N ASP A 465 -10.16 6.15 -10.26
CA ASP A 465 -8.89 6.89 -10.28
C ASP A 465 -7.70 6.02 -10.69
N LEU A 466 -7.79 5.44 -11.90
CA LEU A 466 -6.66 4.79 -12.54
C LEU A 466 -5.56 5.82 -12.81
N PRO A 467 -4.34 5.63 -12.25
CA PRO A 467 -3.22 6.51 -12.52
C PRO A 467 -2.92 6.61 -14.03
N PRO A 468 -2.57 7.79 -14.56
CA PRO A 468 -2.26 7.98 -15.98
C PRO A 468 -1.17 7.04 -16.50
N GLU A 469 -0.17 6.73 -15.69
CA GLU A 469 0.94 5.82 -16.01
C GLU A 469 0.44 4.40 -16.25
N LEU A 470 -0.53 3.97 -15.44
CA LEU A 470 -1.19 2.69 -15.57
C LEU A 470 -2.11 2.67 -16.78
N SER A 471 -2.86 3.76 -17.03
CA SER A 471 -3.82 3.84 -18.14
C SER A 471 -3.24 3.33 -19.46
N ASN A 472 -2.01 3.72 -19.82
CA ASN A 472 -1.35 3.32 -21.07
C ASN A 472 -1.07 1.82 -21.19
N ALA A 473 -0.73 1.16 -20.09
CA ALA A 473 -0.55 -0.29 -20.06
C ALA A 473 -1.89 -1.01 -20.21
N PHE A 474 -2.93 -0.49 -19.56
CA PHE A 474 -4.30 -0.98 -19.73
C PHE A 474 -4.86 -0.71 -21.12
N LYS A 475 -4.57 0.43 -21.76
CA LYS A 475 -5.02 0.72 -23.13
C LYS A 475 -4.59 -0.40 -24.08
N ALA A 476 -3.41 -0.99 -23.87
CA ALA A 476 -2.95 -2.12 -24.68
C ALA A 476 -3.71 -3.44 -24.40
N THR A 477 -4.15 -3.70 -23.16
CA THR A 477 -5.10 -4.80 -22.86
C THR A 477 -6.49 -4.52 -23.41
N LEU A 478 -6.95 -3.27 -23.35
CA LEU A 478 -8.29 -2.82 -23.73
C LEU A 478 -8.41 -2.52 -25.23
N GLU A 479 -7.28 -2.45 -25.96
CA GLU A 479 -7.26 -2.37 -27.43
C GLU A 479 -8.00 -3.55 -28.07
N GLU A 480 -8.12 -4.70 -27.37
CA GLU A 480 -8.95 -5.81 -27.84
C GLU A 480 -10.45 -5.44 -27.93
N LEU A 481 -10.93 -4.50 -27.11
CA LEU A 481 -12.32 -4.01 -27.17
C LEU A 481 -12.59 -3.21 -28.45
N ARG A 482 -11.57 -2.62 -29.09
CA ARG A 482 -11.71 -1.95 -30.40
C ARG A 482 -12.04 -2.93 -31.53
N ASP A 483 -11.84 -4.22 -31.28
CA ASP A 483 -12.18 -5.28 -32.22
C ASP A 483 -13.58 -5.85 -31.97
N SER A 484 -14.28 -5.41 -30.91
CA SER A 484 -15.64 -5.85 -30.59
C SER A 484 -16.67 -5.20 -31.51
N ASP A 485 -17.63 -5.99 -31.96
CA ASP A 485 -18.82 -5.52 -32.67
C ASP A 485 -19.93 -5.07 -31.70
N LEU A 486 -19.88 -5.56 -30.46
CA LEU A 486 -20.82 -5.24 -29.38
C LEU A 486 -20.11 -5.26 -28.02
N LEU A 487 -20.46 -4.35 -27.13
CA LEU A 487 -20.03 -4.34 -25.73
C LEU A 487 -21.15 -4.81 -24.81
N VAL A 488 -20.78 -5.53 -23.76
CA VAL A 488 -21.68 -5.91 -22.66
C VAL A 488 -21.15 -5.31 -21.38
N HIS A 489 -21.85 -4.31 -20.84
CA HIS A 489 -21.47 -3.63 -19.62
C HIS A 489 -22.14 -4.29 -18.42
N VAL A 490 -21.36 -5.06 -17.66
CA VAL A 490 -21.81 -5.72 -16.44
C VAL A 490 -21.64 -4.76 -15.25
N VAL A 491 -22.75 -4.48 -14.57
CA VAL A 491 -22.87 -3.54 -13.45
C VAL A 491 -23.35 -4.29 -12.21
N ASP A 492 -22.72 -4.08 -11.06
CA ASP A 492 -23.16 -4.67 -9.79
C ASP A 492 -24.21 -3.77 -9.11
N VAL A 493 -25.49 -4.15 -9.16
CA VAL A 493 -26.57 -3.36 -8.53
C VAL A 493 -26.62 -3.49 -7.01
N SER A 494 -25.95 -4.48 -6.44
CA SER A 494 -25.88 -4.62 -4.98
C SER A 494 -24.98 -3.55 -4.35
N ASN A 495 -24.14 -2.90 -5.16
CA ASN A 495 -23.26 -1.84 -4.72
C ASN A 495 -23.99 -0.48 -4.73
N PRO A 496 -24.06 0.25 -3.60
CA PRO A 496 -24.66 1.59 -3.56
C PRO A 496 -24.06 2.58 -4.57
N ASP A 497 -22.80 2.40 -4.96
CA ASP A 497 -22.07 3.27 -5.89
C ASP A 497 -22.23 2.87 -7.37
N TYR A 498 -23.14 1.94 -7.71
CA TYR A 498 -23.20 1.40 -9.08
C TYR A 498 -23.31 2.49 -10.17
N LYS A 499 -24.03 3.60 -9.90
CA LYS A 499 -24.12 4.75 -10.82
C LYS A 499 -22.78 5.43 -11.06
N LEU A 500 -22.03 5.70 -9.99
CA LEU A 500 -20.68 6.29 -10.08
C LEU A 500 -19.70 5.34 -10.78
N GLN A 501 -19.85 4.02 -10.55
CA GLN A 501 -19.05 3.01 -11.25
C GLN A 501 -19.38 2.98 -12.75
N MET A 502 -20.66 3.09 -13.11
CA MET A 502 -21.09 3.19 -14.51
C MET A 502 -20.51 4.42 -15.19
N GLU A 503 -20.64 5.60 -14.58
CA GLU A 503 -20.07 6.86 -15.09
C GLU A 503 -18.55 6.77 -15.28
N ALA A 504 -17.85 6.13 -14.33
CA ALA A 504 -16.41 5.91 -14.43
C ALA A 504 -16.04 4.99 -15.61
N VAL A 505 -16.81 3.92 -15.85
CA VAL A 505 -16.60 3.03 -17.00
C VAL A 505 -16.89 3.77 -18.31
N GLU A 506 -17.99 4.51 -18.39
CA GLU A 506 -18.37 5.29 -19.58
C GLU A 506 -17.30 6.31 -19.95
N LYS A 507 -16.79 7.07 -18.98
CA LYS A 507 -15.69 8.01 -19.18
C LYS A 507 -14.43 7.32 -19.73
N ILE A 508 -14.09 6.13 -19.22
CA ILE A 508 -12.93 5.37 -19.72
C ILE A 508 -13.19 4.88 -21.15
N LEU A 509 -14.41 4.44 -21.48
CA LEU A 509 -14.77 4.05 -22.84
C LEU A 509 -14.69 5.25 -23.81
N GLU A 510 -15.09 6.44 -23.38
CA GLU A 510 -14.91 7.70 -24.14
C GLU A 510 -13.42 8.02 -24.38
N GLU A 511 -12.58 7.94 -23.35
CA GLU A 511 -11.12 8.16 -23.46
C GLU A 511 -10.40 7.14 -24.35
N LEU A 512 -11.04 5.99 -24.61
CA LEU A 512 -10.57 4.94 -25.52
C LEU A 512 -11.17 5.05 -26.92
N GLU A 513 -12.06 6.02 -27.14
CA GLU A 513 -12.81 6.25 -28.38
C GLU A 513 -13.75 5.08 -28.73
N LEU A 514 -14.30 4.39 -27.73
CA LEU A 514 -15.13 3.19 -27.88
C LEU A 514 -16.64 3.46 -27.83
N SER A 515 -17.07 4.71 -27.59
CA SER A 515 -18.48 5.09 -27.43
C SER A 515 -19.35 4.87 -28.67
N HIS A 516 -18.73 4.61 -29.83
CA HIS A 516 -19.43 4.32 -31.08
C HIS A 516 -19.87 2.84 -31.19
N ILE A 517 -19.35 1.95 -30.35
CA ILE A 517 -19.70 0.53 -30.36
C ILE A 517 -21.01 0.35 -29.59
N PRO A 518 -22.02 -0.36 -30.13
CA PRO A 518 -23.27 -0.59 -29.41
C PRO A 518 -23.03 -1.35 -28.11
N MET A 519 -23.84 -1.08 -27.09
CA MET A 519 -23.64 -1.60 -25.75
C MET A 519 -24.94 -2.13 -25.15
N ILE A 520 -24.89 -3.32 -24.55
CA ILE A 520 -25.96 -3.88 -23.71
C ILE A 520 -25.56 -3.69 -22.24
N GLN A 521 -26.45 -3.13 -21.43
CA GLN A 521 -26.26 -2.99 -19.99
C GLN A 521 -26.83 -4.20 -19.26
N VAL A 522 -26.00 -4.85 -18.44
CA VAL A 522 -26.34 -6.02 -17.64
C VAL A 522 -26.20 -5.67 -16.17
N PHE A 523 -27.33 -5.45 -15.51
CA PHE A 523 -27.39 -5.23 -14.07
C PHE A 523 -27.36 -6.58 -13.34
N ASN A 524 -26.18 -6.93 -12.84
CA ASN A 524 -25.83 -8.20 -12.24
C ASN A 524 -25.92 -8.16 -10.70
N LYS A 525 -25.94 -9.34 -10.08
CA LYS A 525 -26.06 -9.57 -8.62
C LYS A 525 -27.40 -9.14 -8.02
N ILE A 526 -28.47 -9.24 -8.79
CA ILE A 526 -29.83 -8.94 -8.30
C ILE A 526 -30.21 -9.80 -7.10
N ASP A 527 -29.68 -11.02 -7.00
CA ASP A 527 -29.87 -11.94 -5.86
C ASP A 527 -29.48 -11.34 -4.50
N SER A 528 -28.58 -10.35 -4.49
CA SER A 528 -28.09 -9.73 -3.26
C SER A 528 -28.99 -8.59 -2.75
N LEU A 529 -30.00 -8.17 -3.52
CA LEU A 529 -30.97 -7.15 -3.14
C LEU A 529 -31.95 -7.67 -2.08
N GLU A 530 -32.27 -6.85 -1.08
CA GLU A 530 -33.10 -7.27 0.07
C GLU A 530 -34.43 -7.88 -0.34
N LYS A 531 -35.10 -7.32 -1.35
CA LYS A 531 -36.39 -7.79 -1.88
C LYS A 531 -36.35 -9.26 -2.36
N PHE A 532 -35.21 -9.74 -2.84
CA PHE A 532 -35.04 -11.13 -3.28
C PHE A 532 -34.59 -12.08 -2.19
N LYS A 533 -33.94 -11.59 -1.13
CA LYS A 533 -33.70 -12.37 0.09
C LYS A 533 -35.03 -12.73 0.77
N THR A 534 -36.01 -11.84 0.73
CA THR A 534 -37.37 -12.09 1.24
C THR A 534 -38.12 -13.11 0.39
N TRP A 535 -37.97 -13.08 -0.94
CA TRP A 535 -38.59 -14.04 -1.86
C TRP A 535 -38.11 -15.48 -1.67
N GLU A 536 -36.81 -15.68 -1.40
CA GLU A 536 -36.24 -16.99 -1.05
C GLU A 536 -36.87 -17.55 0.25
N THR A 537 -37.11 -16.68 1.24
CA THR A 537 -37.65 -17.06 2.56
C THR A 537 -39.16 -17.37 2.52
N GLU A 538 -39.93 -16.68 1.67
CA GLU A 538 -41.37 -16.92 1.48
C GLU A 538 -41.66 -18.16 0.62
N SER A 539 -40.76 -18.50 -0.30
CA SER A 539 -40.86 -19.70 -1.14
C SER A 539 -40.62 -20.99 -0.35
N ASP A 540 -39.78 -20.95 0.69
CA ASP A 540 -39.52 -22.09 1.57
C ASP A 540 -40.64 -22.35 2.61
N SER A 541 -41.44 -21.32 2.92
CA SER A 541 -42.50 -21.41 3.95
C SER A 541 -43.87 -21.82 3.41
N LYS A 542 -44.12 -21.67 2.10
CA LYS A 542 -45.23 -22.32 1.40
C LYS A 542 -44.70 -23.59 0.74
N GLY A 543 -44.96 -24.76 1.34
CA GLY A 543 -44.46 -26.07 0.90
C GLY A 543 -44.92 -26.57 -0.49
N ASP A 544 -44.92 -25.73 -1.51
CA ASP A 544 -45.14 -26.11 -2.90
C ASP A 544 -43.87 -26.74 -3.48
N LYS A 545 -43.74 -28.05 -3.24
CA LYS A 545 -42.82 -28.96 -3.94
C LYS A 545 -43.21 -29.16 -5.41
N LYS A 546 -43.45 -28.08 -6.15
CA LYS A 546 -43.81 -28.11 -7.57
C LYS A 546 -43.03 -27.10 -8.41
N PHE A 547 -41.76 -26.88 -8.08
CA PHE A 547 -40.81 -26.35 -9.06
C PHE A 547 -39.65 -27.33 -9.20
N SER A 548 -39.77 -28.19 -10.21
CA SER A 548 -38.75 -29.12 -10.67
C SER A 548 -37.44 -28.37 -10.93
N ARG A 549 -36.29 -29.03 -10.70
CA ARG A 549 -34.92 -28.57 -11.06
C ARG A 549 -34.75 -28.10 -12.52
N SER A 550 -35.78 -28.18 -13.36
CA SER A 550 -35.88 -27.53 -14.68
C SER A 550 -36.22 -26.03 -14.63
N SER A 551 -36.54 -25.46 -13.46
CA SER A 551 -36.91 -24.03 -13.28
C SER A 551 -35.75 -23.11 -12.92
N VAL A 552 -34.50 -23.58 -13.01
CA VAL A 552 -33.26 -22.80 -12.78
C VAL A 552 -33.19 -21.54 -13.65
N TYR A 553 -33.95 -21.49 -14.75
CA TYR A 553 -33.97 -20.40 -15.71
C TYR A 553 -35.03 -19.31 -15.48
N HIS A 554 -35.92 -19.44 -14.49
CA HIS A 554 -37.06 -18.51 -14.38
C HIS A 554 -36.90 -17.38 -13.37
N GLY A 555 -35.92 -17.48 -12.44
CA GLY A 555 -35.69 -16.44 -11.45
C GLY A 555 -36.98 -16.00 -10.73
N PRO A 556 -36.94 -14.86 -10.03
CA PRO A 556 -38.17 -14.18 -9.63
C PRO A 556 -38.94 -13.76 -10.89
N GLY A 557 -40.26 -13.97 -10.90
CA GLY A 557 -41.11 -13.75 -12.07
C GLY A 557 -40.96 -12.35 -12.70
N LEU A 558 -41.24 -12.23 -14.00
CA LEU A 558 -41.16 -10.99 -14.77
C LEU A 558 -41.85 -9.77 -14.10
N GLU A 559 -42.83 -10.00 -13.23
CA GLU A 559 -43.49 -8.97 -12.41
C GLU A 559 -42.56 -8.34 -11.37
N ALA A 560 -41.73 -9.12 -10.67
CA ALA A 560 -40.75 -8.60 -9.71
C ALA A 560 -39.64 -7.77 -10.40
N ILE A 561 -39.31 -8.13 -11.65
CA ILE A 561 -38.41 -7.37 -12.51
C ILE A 561 -39.03 -6.02 -12.90
N GLY A 562 -40.35 -5.94 -13.04
CA GLY A 562 -41.11 -4.70 -13.27
C GLY A 562 -40.94 -3.70 -12.13
N ASP A 563 -41.20 -4.14 -10.90
CA ASP A 563 -41.11 -3.28 -9.71
C ASP A 563 -39.69 -2.79 -9.41
N LEU A 564 -38.68 -3.63 -9.69
CA LEU A 564 -37.27 -3.25 -9.52
C LEU A 564 -36.81 -2.18 -10.50
N LYS A 565 -37.44 -2.07 -11.67
CA LYS A 565 -37.17 -1.00 -12.63
C LYS A 565 -37.61 0.35 -12.09
N GLU A 566 -38.78 0.41 -11.43
CA GLU A 566 -39.25 1.63 -10.76
C GLU A 566 -38.41 1.98 -9.53
N GLU A 567 -38.05 1.00 -8.71
CA GLU A 567 -37.31 1.20 -7.47
C GLU A 567 -35.84 1.64 -7.69
N LEU A 568 -35.16 1.07 -8.69
CA LEU A 568 -33.80 1.46 -9.04
C LEU A 568 -33.74 2.79 -9.83
N GLY A 569 -34.90 3.32 -10.26
CA GLY A 569 -34.99 4.53 -11.07
C GLY A 569 -34.15 4.45 -12.35
N ILE A 570 -34.07 3.25 -12.95
CA ILE A 570 -33.32 3.00 -14.18
C ILE A 570 -34.27 3.23 -15.34
N ASP A 571 -33.99 4.24 -16.17
CA ASP A 571 -34.67 4.39 -17.46
C ASP A 571 -34.33 3.17 -18.31
N VAL A 572 -35.31 2.28 -18.49
CA VAL A 572 -35.14 1.03 -19.21
C VAL A 572 -35.09 1.36 -20.70
N HIS A 573 -33.90 1.73 -21.19
CA HIS A 573 -33.62 1.64 -22.61
C HIS A 573 -33.73 0.18 -23.06
N SER A 574 -34.07 -0.04 -24.34
CA SER A 574 -34.28 -1.36 -24.95
C SER A 574 -33.11 -2.35 -24.77
N ASP A 575 -31.93 -1.86 -24.41
CA ASP A 575 -30.68 -2.62 -24.31
C ASP A 575 -30.26 -2.94 -22.86
N THR A 576 -31.23 -3.02 -21.93
CA THR A 576 -30.98 -3.26 -20.49
C THR A 576 -31.55 -4.60 -20.00
N VAL A 577 -30.75 -5.37 -19.25
CA VAL A 577 -31.16 -6.67 -18.67
C VAL A 577 -30.76 -6.80 -17.20
N LEU A 578 -31.64 -7.39 -16.39
CA LEU A 578 -31.37 -7.76 -15.00
C LEU A 578 -30.93 -9.23 -14.92
N VAL A 579 -29.83 -9.52 -14.23
CA VAL A 579 -29.21 -10.85 -14.18
C VAL A 579 -28.72 -11.19 -12.76
N SER A 580 -28.82 -12.47 -12.39
CA SER A 580 -27.95 -13.05 -11.36
C SER A 580 -27.05 -14.09 -12.02
N ALA A 581 -25.78 -13.75 -12.26
CA ALA A 581 -24.83 -14.68 -12.85
C ALA A 581 -24.57 -15.88 -11.94
N TYR A 582 -24.68 -15.70 -10.62
CA TYR A 582 -24.46 -16.76 -9.64
C TYR A 582 -25.61 -17.77 -9.62
N GLN A 583 -26.86 -17.29 -9.63
CA GLN A 583 -28.05 -18.15 -9.60
C GLN A 583 -28.53 -18.59 -11.00
N GLY A 584 -27.98 -17.98 -12.06
CA GLY A 584 -28.39 -18.24 -13.45
C GLY A 584 -29.64 -17.46 -13.91
N TRP A 585 -30.15 -16.54 -13.09
CA TRP A 585 -31.38 -15.79 -13.40
C TRP A 585 -31.16 -14.75 -14.50
N GLY A 586 -32.14 -14.58 -15.38
CA GLY A 586 -32.11 -13.56 -16.45
C GLY A 586 -31.16 -13.86 -17.62
N LEU A 587 -30.37 -14.94 -17.55
CA LEU A 587 -29.40 -15.30 -18.61
C LEU A 587 -30.07 -15.60 -19.95
N LYS A 588 -31.26 -16.22 -19.93
CA LYS A 588 -32.01 -16.51 -21.17
C LYS A 588 -32.45 -15.22 -21.86
N THR A 589 -33.02 -14.28 -21.11
CA THR A 589 -33.42 -12.96 -21.62
C THR A 589 -32.23 -12.19 -22.19
N PHE A 590 -31.05 -12.29 -21.54
CA PHE A 590 -29.83 -11.72 -22.08
C PHE A 590 -29.40 -12.39 -23.40
N LEU A 591 -29.43 -13.72 -23.48
CA LEU A 591 -29.05 -14.45 -24.70
C LEU A 591 -29.98 -14.11 -25.87
N ASP A 592 -31.29 -14.00 -25.62
CA ASP A 592 -32.28 -13.63 -26.64
C ASP A 592 -32.01 -12.19 -27.17
N LEU A 593 -31.74 -11.23 -26.27
CA LEU A 593 -31.39 -9.85 -26.64
C LEU A 593 -30.05 -9.78 -27.39
N LEU A 594 -29.07 -10.57 -26.96
CA LEU A 594 -27.76 -10.65 -27.59
C LEU A 594 -27.88 -11.18 -29.03
N GLU A 595 -28.68 -12.22 -29.24
CA GLU A 595 -28.95 -12.80 -30.55
C GLU A 595 -29.63 -11.77 -31.48
N GLU A 596 -30.64 -11.06 -30.99
CA GLU A 596 -31.33 -10.00 -31.74
C GLU A 596 -30.37 -8.88 -32.17
N ARG A 597 -29.51 -8.40 -31.27
CA ARG A 597 -28.54 -7.34 -31.59
C ARG A 597 -27.48 -7.78 -32.57
N ILE A 598 -26.95 -8.99 -32.43
CA ILE A 598 -25.99 -9.56 -33.38
C ILE A 598 -26.64 -9.75 -34.76
N TYR A 599 -27.91 -10.18 -34.80
CA TYR A 599 -28.65 -10.27 -36.05
C TYR A 599 -28.78 -8.91 -36.75
N ASN A 600 -29.17 -7.86 -36.01
CA ASN A 600 -29.30 -6.51 -36.55
C ASN A 600 -27.96 -5.92 -37.05
N LEU A 601 -26.85 -6.22 -36.36
CA LEU A 601 -25.50 -5.84 -36.79
C LEU A 601 -25.11 -6.51 -38.11
N SER A 602 -25.41 -7.80 -38.26
CA SER A 602 -25.14 -8.51 -39.52
C SER A 602 -25.91 -7.91 -40.69
N ARG A 603 -27.19 -7.55 -40.50
CA ARG A 603 -28.06 -6.98 -41.55
C ARG A 603 -27.66 -5.57 -41.99
N SER A 604 -27.20 -4.76 -41.04
CA SER A 604 -26.71 -3.39 -41.32
C SER A 604 -25.44 -3.39 -42.17
N ASN A 605 -24.56 -4.38 -41.99
CA ASN A 605 -23.38 -4.56 -42.84
C ASN A 605 -23.74 -5.03 -44.27
N TYR A 606 -24.78 -5.86 -44.44
CA TYR A 606 -25.27 -6.26 -45.77
C TYR A 606 -25.87 -5.09 -46.57
N SER A 607 -26.58 -4.17 -45.92
CA SER A 607 -27.15 -2.98 -46.58
C SER A 607 -26.10 -2.03 -47.19
N ILE A 608 -24.87 -2.03 -46.68
CA ILE A 608 -23.78 -1.16 -47.17
C ILE A 608 -23.10 -1.81 -48.38
N VAL A 609 -23.01 -3.13 -48.42
CA VAL A 609 -22.42 -3.88 -49.54
C VAL A 609 -23.33 -3.92 -50.77
N GLU A 610 -24.66 -3.87 -50.61
CA GLU A 610 -25.59 -3.72 -51.76
C GLU A 610 -25.67 -2.30 -52.33
N LYS A 611 -25.15 -1.29 -51.60
CA LYS A 611 -25.14 0.12 -52.02
C LYS A 611 -23.80 0.59 -52.60
N LEU A 612 -22.77 -0.25 -52.57
CA LEU A 612 -21.48 -0.07 -53.23
C LEU A 612 -21.40 -0.98 -54.46
#